data_AF-A0A0F9BQU3-F1
#
_entry.id   AF-A0A0F9BQU3-F1
#
_cell.length_a   1.000
_cell.length_b   1.000
_cell.length_c   1.000
_cell.angle_alpha   90.00
_cell.angle_beta   90.00
_cell.angle_gamma   90.00
#
_symmetry.space_group_name_H-M   'P 1'
#
loop_
_entity.id
_entity.type
_entity.pdbx_description
1 polymer ?
#
loop_
_entity_poly.entity_id
_entity_poly.type
_entity_poly.pdbx_seq_one_letter_code
_entity_poly.pdbx_strand_id
1 'polypeptide(L)'
;MPLSDDYDLVACVDIIVPDNRQRRVLKDGQLSELARTIREVGVIHPIVITRKNLLVTGECRLKACRDILKHINIPARYVDEADEGELAALEFIENNRRVDLPWKDKVQAVAAYHKLMSDRNPGWDSNMTAIAFGISRDYASENLQIARELEAGNENVIAATTQTAAINSIQREFSRSVDFELDNLDSVLELDADVYKGDVDEERRPLATRAASQDIHTG
;
A
#
# COMPACT_ATOMS: atom_id res chain seq x y z
N MET A 1 31.51 10.11 -16.82
CA MET A 1 30.36 10.56 -17.64
C MET A 1 29.98 11.92 -17.11
N PRO A 2 30.07 13.03 -17.88
CA PRO A 2 29.50 14.28 -17.42
C PRO A 2 27.98 14.11 -17.45
N LEU A 3 27.32 14.31 -16.32
CA LEU A 3 25.86 14.46 -16.29
C LEU A 3 25.56 15.78 -17.01
N SER A 4 24.65 15.77 -17.98
CA SER A 4 24.13 17.01 -18.56
C SER A 4 23.18 17.61 -17.52
N ASP A 5 23.66 18.61 -16.78
CA ASP A 5 22.92 19.34 -15.75
C ASP A 5 22.03 20.44 -16.37
N ASP A 6 21.25 20.09 -17.41
CA ASP A 6 20.25 21.02 -17.96
C ASP A 6 19.04 21.07 -17.03
N TYR A 7 19.21 21.77 -15.91
CA TYR A 7 18.16 22.16 -14.99
C TYR A 7 17.89 23.65 -15.13
N ASP A 8 16.62 24.03 -14.99
CA ASP A 8 16.28 25.43 -14.90
C ASP A 8 16.84 25.98 -13.58
N LEU A 9 17.64 27.03 -13.68
CA LEU A 9 18.12 27.75 -12.51
C LEU A 9 17.04 28.74 -12.06
N VAL A 10 16.52 28.52 -10.86
CA VAL A 10 15.46 29.34 -10.30
C VAL A 10 16.00 30.13 -9.12
N ALA A 11 15.63 31.40 -9.02
CA ALA A 11 16.07 32.24 -7.92
C ALA A 11 15.52 31.71 -6.60
N CYS A 12 16.39 31.55 -5.60
CA CYS A 12 16.04 31.03 -4.29
C CYS A 12 14.93 31.84 -3.59
N VAL A 13 14.83 33.13 -3.94
CA VAL A 13 13.86 34.08 -3.39
C VAL A 13 12.46 33.93 -3.99
N ASP A 14 12.36 33.40 -5.20
CA ASP A 14 11.08 33.26 -5.91
C ASP A 14 10.36 31.94 -5.57
N ILE A 15 11.03 31.06 -4.81
CA ILE A 15 10.48 29.75 -4.44
C ILE A 15 9.62 29.89 -3.18
N ILE A 16 8.36 29.52 -3.33
CA ILE A 16 7.35 29.57 -2.29
C ILE A 16 7.34 28.21 -1.56
N VAL A 17 7.49 28.22 -0.24
CA VAL A 17 7.39 27.01 0.59
C VAL A 17 6.00 26.97 1.24
N PRO A 18 5.11 26.03 0.86
CA PRO A 18 3.78 25.89 1.46
C PRO A 18 3.81 25.68 2.98
N ASP A 19 2.90 26.34 3.70
CA ASP A 19 2.81 26.28 5.17
C ASP A 19 2.28 24.95 5.72
N ASN A 20 1.59 24.15 4.89
CA ASN A 20 0.99 22.86 5.25
C ASN A 20 1.95 21.66 5.15
N ARG A 21 3.24 21.90 4.97
CA ARG A 21 4.25 20.83 4.86
C ARG A 21 4.53 20.19 6.22
N GLN A 22 4.71 18.87 6.24
CA GLN A 22 5.18 18.17 7.43
C GLN A 22 6.55 18.74 7.84
N ARG A 23 6.57 19.50 8.94
CA ARG A 23 7.74 20.23 9.39
C ARG A 23 8.78 19.23 9.90
N ARG A 24 9.79 18.92 9.09
CA ARG A 24 10.93 18.12 9.54
C ARG A 24 11.66 18.88 10.65
N VAL A 25 11.73 18.30 11.84
CA VAL A 25 12.71 18.72 12.86
C VAL A 25 14.06 18.26 12.33
N LEU A 26 14.82 19.19 11.77
CA LEU A 26 16.21 18.93 11.40
C LEU A 26 17.00 18.69 12.69
N LYS A 27 17.67 17.54 12.82
CA LYS A 27 18.64 17.31 13.90
C LYS A 27 19.76 18.33 13.76
N ASP A 28 20.27 18.82 14.89
CA ASP A 28 21.34 19.82 14.92
C ASP A 28 22.55 19.36 14.09
N GLY A 29 23.03 20.24 13.21
CA GLY A 29 24.22 20.01 12.37
C GLY A 29 23.98 19.39 10.98
N GLN A 30 22.85 18.72 10.73
CA GLN A 30 22.60 18.06 9.43
C GLN A 30 22.53 19.04 8.25
N LEU A 31 21.97 20.22 8.47
CA LEU A 31 21.85 21.24 7.42
C LEU A 31 23.22 21.82 7.05
N SER A 32 24.10 22.02 8.04
CA SER A 32 25.46 22.51 7.83
C SER A 32 26.33 21.50 7.09
N GLU A 33 26.19 20.21 7.40
CA GLU A 33 26.88 19.15 6.68
C GLU A 33 26.42 19.08 5.22
N LEU A 34 25.11 19.14 4.98
CA LEU A 34 24.56 19.19 3.62
C LEU A 34 25.06 20.42 2.85
N ALA A 35 25.13 21.60 3.49
CA ALA A 35 25.67 22.81 2.89
C ALA A 35 27.16 22.64 2.53
N ARG A 36 27.95 21.96 3.38
CA ARG A 36 29.35 21.64 3.08
C ARG A 36 29.46 20.76 1.83
N THR A 37 28.68 19.68 1.76
CA THR A 37 28.66 18.81 0.58
C THR A 37 28.24 19.56 -0.68
N ILE A 38 27.17 20.36 -0.62
CA ILE A 38 26.72 21.17 -1.77
C ILE A 38 27.81 22.15 -2.23
N ARG A 39 28.61 22.71 -1.32
CA ARG A 39 29.74 23.57 -1.68
C ARG A 39 30.84 22.80 -2.42
N GLU A 40 31.08 21.54 -2.05
CA GLU A 40 32.17 20.71 -2.61
C GLU A 40 31.79 20.10 -3.97
N VAL A 41 30.58 19.56 -4.11
CA VAL A 41 30.16 18.77 -5.29
C VAL A 41 28.98 19.38 -6.05
N GLY A 42 28.46 20.53 -5.61
CA GLY A 42 27.27 21.13 -6.19
C GLY A 42 25.97 20.47 -5.74
N VAL A 43 24.86 20.99 -6.25
CA VAL A 43 23.52 20.43 -6.01
C VAL A 43 23.31 19.26 -6.98
N ILE A 44 23.72 18.05 -6.58
CA ILE A 44 23.60 16.83 -7.41
C ILE A 44 22.14 16.52 -7.77
N HIS A 45 21.22 16.76 -6.83
CA HIS A 45 19.80 16.53 -7.03
C HIS A 45 19.07 17.88 -7.04
N PRO A 46 18.46 18.29 -8.16
CA PRO A 46 17.71 19.55 -8.24
C PRO A 46 16.49 19.49 -7.33
N ILE A 47 16.04 20.66 -6.85
CA ILE A 47 14.75 20.77 -6.17
C ILE A 47 13.63 20.55 -7.17
N VAL A 48 12.43 20.21 -6.70
CA VAL A 48 11.25 20.11 -7.56
C VAL A 48 10.28 21.20 -7.18
N ILE A 49 9.80 21.93 -8.18
CA ILE A 49 8.85 23.03 -8.00
C ILE A 49 7.73 22.93 -9.04
N THR A 50 6.57 23.50 -8.74
CA THR A 50 5.50 23.70 -9.73
C THR A 50 5.83 24.89 -10.64
N ARG A 51 5.09 25.05 -11.74
CA ARG A 51 5.18 26.26 -12.60
C ARG A 51 4.85 27.58 -11.88
N LYS A 52 4.24 27.51 -10.70
CA LYS A 52 3.97 28.67 -9.83
C LYS A 52 5.06 28.86 -8.76
N ASN A 53 6.22 28.23 -8.93
CA ASN A 53 7.33 28.22 -7.98
C ASN A 53 6.99 27.68 -6.59
N LEU A 54 5.90 26.93 -6.44
CA LEU A 54 5.63 26.22 -5.20
C LEU A 54 6.62 25.06 -5.07
N LEU A 55 7.37 25.03 -3.98
CA LEU A 55 8.25 23.93 -3.65
C LEU A 55 7.43 22.64 -3.47
N VAL A 56 7.93 21.56 -4.09
CA VAL A 56 7.38 20.20 -4.02
C VAL A 56 8.30 19.31 -3.20
N THR A 57 9.60 19.29 -3.50
CA THR A 57 10.61 18.58 -2.68
C THR A 57 11.95 19.31 -2.75
N GLY A 58 12.79 19.05 -1.74
CA GLY A 58 14.14 19.58 -1.64
C GLY A 58 14.28 20.74 -0.66
N GLU A 59 13.38 20.89 0.31
CA GLU A 59 13.39 22.00 1.28
C GLU A 59 14.74 22.13 2.00
N CYS A 60 15.38 21.03 2.38
CA CYS A 60 16.69 21.06 3.02
C CYS A 60 17.79 21.58 2.09
N ARG A 61 17.72 21.24 0.78
CA ARG A 61 18.66 21.74 -0.24
C ARG A 61 18.43 23.24 -0.47
N LEU A 62 17.16 23.66 -0.55
CA LEU A 62 16.79 25.07 -0.63
C LEU A 62 17.30 25.85 0.58
N LYS A 63 17.04 25.38 1.80
CA LYS A 63 17.53 26.00 3.05
C LYS A 63 19.06 26.06 3.10
N ALA A 64 19.76 24.97 2.76
CA ALA A 64 21.21 24.96 2.72
C ALA A 64 21.76 25.98 1.71
N CYS A 65 21.20 26.03 0.50
CA CYS A 65 21.62 26.96 -0.55
C CYS A 65 21.29 28.42 -0.21
N ARG A 66 20.05 28.70 0.19
CA ARG A 66 19.53 30.05 0.47
C ARG A 66 20.04 30.61 1.78
N ASP A 67 19.93 29.83 2.86
CA ASP A 67 20.10 30.35 4.23
C ASP A 67 21.56 30.26 4.69
N ILE A 68 22.30 29.22 4.29
CA ILE A 68 23.71 29.01 4.70
C ILE A 68 24.67 29.48 3.61
N LEU A 69 24.55 28.96 2.40
CA LEU A 69 25.50 29.23 1.31
C LEU A 69 25.26 30.57 0.60
N LYS A 70 24.08 31.18 0.79
CA LYS A 70 23.66 32.43 0.16
C LYS A 70 23.70 32.38 -1.38
N HIS A 71 23.37 31.23 -1.96
CA HIS A 71 23.22 31.10 -3.41
C HIS A 71 22.01 31.91 -3.90
N ILE A 72 22.21 32.61 -5.01
CA ILE A 72 21.14 33.39 -5.68
C ILE A 72 20.17 32.43 -6.38
N ASN A 73 20.70 31.42 -7.07
CA ASN A 73 19.93 30.46 -7.85
C ASN A 73 20.18 29.02 -7.37
N ILE A 74 19.20 28.15 -7.58
CA ILE A 74 19.28 26.72 -7.31
C ILE A 74 18.72 25.94 -8.50
N PRO A 75 19.34 24.83 -8.92
CA PRO A 75 18.78 24.01 -9.99
C PRO A 75 17.46 23.39 -9.56
N ALA A 76 16.45 23.57 -10.39
CA ALA A 76 15.10 23.11 -10.18
C ALA A 76 14.60 22.30 -11.39
N ARG A 77 13.73 21.35 -11.11
CA ARG A 77 12.88 20.69 -12.10
C ARG A 77 11.46 21.17 -11.90
N TYR A 78 10.82 21.57 -12.99
CA TYR A 78 9.39 21.80 -13.00
C TYR A 78 8.66 20.47 -13.05
N VAL A 79 7.57 20.39 -12.29
CA VAL A 79 6.55 19.38 -12.47
C VAL A 79 5.33 20.03 -13.11
N ASP A 80 4.97 19.51 -14.29
CA ASP A 80 3.78 19.90 -15.02
C ASP A 80 2.63 18.98 -14.59
N GLU A 81 1.49 19.57 -14.22
CA GLU A 81 0.22 18.87 -13.98
C GLU A 81 0.30 17.62 -13.07
N ALA A 82 1.10 17.68 -12.00
CA ALA A 82 0.94 16.74 -10.90
C ALA A 82 -0.11 17.29 -9.92
N ASP A 83 -1.13 16.48 -9.67
CA ASP A 83 -2.12 16.75 -8.61
C ASP A 83 -1.43 16.73 -7.25
N GLU A 84 -2.02 17.40 -6.24
CA GLU A 84 -1.46 17.45 -4.88
C GLU A 84 -1.11 16.07 -4.34
N GLY A 85 -1.88 15.05 -4.73
CA GLY A 85 -1.62 13.65 -4.38
C GLY A 85 -0.35 13.06 -5.01
N GLU A 86 -0.02 13.41 -6.25
CA GLU A 86 1.20 12.93 -6.94
C GLU A 86 2.44 13.64 -6.39
N LEU A 87 2.30 14.93 -6.06
CA LEU A 87 3.34 15.72 -5.43
C LEU A 87 3.64 15.21 -4.02
N ALA A 88 2.60 14.94 -3.22
CA ALA A 88 2.72 14.35 -1.90
C ALA A 88 3.33 12.94 -1.98
N ALA A 89 2.95 12.14 -2.97
CA ALA A 89 3.50 10.81 -3.17
C ALA A 89 4.95 10.82 -3.63
N LEU A 90 5.35 11.72 -4.54
CA LEU A 90 6.74 11.89 -4.97
C LEU A 90 7.64 12.38 -3.83
N GLU A 91 7.17 13.35 -3.04
CA GLU A 91 7.85 13.81 -1.83
C GLU A 91 7.96 12.68 -0.79
N PHE A 92 6.91 11.86 -0.66
CA PHE A 92 6.92 10.70 0.21
C PHE A 92 7.84 9.59 -0.31
N ILE A 93 7.90 9.28 -1.60
CA ILE A 93 8.81 8.28 -2.19
C ILE A 93 10.28 8.69 -2.00
N GLU A 94 10.61 9.98 -2.15
CA GLU A 94 11.93 10.52 -1.80
C GLU A 94 12.23 10.39 -0.31
N ASN A 95 11.24 10.65 0.55
CA ASN A 95 11.36 10.50 2.00
C ASN A 95 11.36 9.04 2.50
N ASN A 96 10.73 8.10 1.80
CA ASN A 96 10.67 6.68 2.18
C ASN A 96 12.00 5.96 1.94
N ARG A 97 12.92 6.57 1.16
CA ARG A 97 14.35 6.20 1.18
C ARG A 97 15.05 6.58 2.49
N ARG A 98 14.39 7.30 3.41
CA ARG A 98 14.88 7.58 4.76
C ARG A 98 14.16 6.69 5.77
N VAL A 99 14.96 6.00 6.56
CA VAL A 99 14.58 4.91 7.47
C VAL A 99 13.59 5.31 8.60
N ASP A 100 13.31 6.61 8.80
CA ASP A 100 12.80 7.17 10.08
C ASP A 100 11.29 7.57 10.13
N LEU A 101 10.48 7.28 9.10
CA LEU A 101 9.03 7.55 9.14
C LEU A 101 8.28 6.52 10.03
N PRO A 102 7.31 6.93 10.88
CA PRO A 102 6.41 6.02 11.56
C PRO A 102 5.71 5.09 10.57
N TRP A 103 5.54 3.83 10.95
CA TRP A 103 5.06 2.82 10.01
C TRP A 103 3.63 3.09 9.51
N LYS A 104 2.76 3.70 10.32
CA LYS A 104 1.39 4.07 9.93
C LYS A 104 1.38 5.13 8.84
N ASP A 105 2.26 6.12 8.94
CA ASP A 105 2.42 7.16 7.92
C ASP A 105 2.91 6.54 6.60
N LYS A 106 3.78 5.53 6.69
CA LYS A 106 4.22 4.78 5.49
C LYS A 106 3.08 4.03 4.82
N VAL A 107 2.25 3.34 5.60
CA VAL A 107 1.05 2.66 5.11
C VAL A 107 0.11 3.63 4.41
N GLN A 108 -0.20 4.77 5.06
CA GLN A 108 -1.14 5.76 4.52
C GLN A 108 -0.65 6.36 3.20
N ALA A 109 0.65 6.64 3.08
CA ALA A 109 1.18 7.21 1.85
C ALA A 109 1.18 6.23 0.68
N VAL A 110 1.50 4.95 0.93
CA VAL A 110 1.37 3.89 -0.09
C VAL A 110 -0.09 3.77 -0.55
N ALA A 111 -1.03 3.79 0.39
CA ALA A 111 -2.46 3.69 0.09
C ALA A 111 -3.00 4.91 -0.66
N ALA A 112 -2.62 6.12 -0.25
CA ALA A 112 -3.02 7.36 -0.91
C ALA A 112 -2.54 7.39 -2.37
N TYR A 113 -1.29 7.01 -2.62
CA TYR A 113 -0.78 6.92 -3.99
C TYR A 113 -1.49 5.85 -4.80
N HIS A 114 -1.67 4.65 -4.23
CA HIS A 114 -2.37 3.58 -4.93
C HIS A 114 -3.77 4.03 -5.33
N LYS A 115 -4.53 4.65 -4.43
CA LYS A 115 -5.87 5.18 -4.71
C LYS A 115 -5.84 6.21 -5.85
N LEU A 116 -4.95 7.19 -5.75
CA LEU A 116 -4.80 8.23 -6.77
C LEU A 116 -4.52 7.65 -8.17
N MET A 117 -3.65 6.65 -8.25
CA MET A 117 -3.30 6.02 -9.52
C MET A 117 -4.40 5.11 -10.04
N SER A 118 -5.08 4.37 -9.16
CA SER A 118 -6.23 3.53 -9.51
C SER A 118 -7.44 4.35 -9.99
N ASP A 119 -7.65 5.55 -9.44
CA ASP A 119 -8.71 6.47 -9.91
C ASP A 119 -8.46 6.94 -11.35
N ARG A 120 -7.20 7.04 -11.77
CA ARG A 120 -6.79 7.48 -13.11
C ARG A 120 -6.64 6.33 -14.11
N ASN A 121 -6.22 5.17 -13.62
CA ASN A 121 -5.99 3.98 -14.41
C ASN A 121 -6.64 2.78 -13.71
N PRO A 122 -7.83 2.33 -14.17
CA PRO A 122 -8.51 1.17 -13.60
C PRO A 122 -7.70 -0.14 -13.64
N GLY A 123 -6.65 -0.21 -14.48
CA GLY A 123 -5.71 -1.33 -14.51
C GLY A 123 -4.54 -1.22 -13.53
N TRP A 124 -4.51 -0.18 -12.68
CA TRP A 124 -3.43 0.02 -11.71
C TRP A 124 -3.54 -0.99 -10.56
N ASP A 125 -2.47 -1.74 -10.33
CA ASP A 125 -2.43 -2.79 -9.31
C ASP A 125 -1.35 -2.54 -8.23
N SER A 126 -1.26 -3.46 -7.27
CA SER A 126 -0.26 -3.41 -6.20
C SER A 126 1.17 -3.58 -6.72
N ASN A 127 1.37 -4.26 -7.85
CA ASN A 127 2.68 -4.45 -8.45
C ASN A 127 3.19 -3.15 -9.10
N MET A 128 2.32 -2.44 -9.82
CA MET A 128 2.62 -1.10 -10.36
C MET A 128 2.94 -0.11 -9.25
N THR A 129 2.19 -0.18 -8.15
CA THR A 129 2.47 0.60 -6.92
C THR A 129 3.85 0.25 -6.35
N ALA A 130 4.18 -1.04 -6.25
CA ALA A 130 5.46 -1.49 -5.74
C ALA A 130 6.65 -0.99 -6.59
N ILE A 131 6.51 -1.06 -7.92
CA ILE A 131 7.50 -0.53 -8.87
C ILE A 131 7.71 0.97 -8.68
N ALA A 132 6.63 1.75 -8.55
CA ALA A 132 6.71 3.20 -8.36
C ALA A 132 7.45 3.58 -7.06
N PHE A 133 7.27 2.79 -5.99
CA PHE A 133 7.93 3.01 -4.70
C PHE A 133 9.31 2.36 -4.55
N GLY A 134 9.69 1.46 -5.47
CA GLY A 134 10.91 0.65 -5.35
C GLY A 134 10.87 -0.33 -4.17
N ILE A 135 9.70 -0.88 -3.86
CA ILE A 135 9.46 -1.87 -2.79
C ILE A 135 9.01 -3.21 -3.39
N SER A 136 8.94 -4.27 -2.58
CA SER A 136 8.40 -5.55 -3.05
C SER A 136 6.87 -5.47 -3.24
N ARG A 137 6.36 -6.29 -4.16
CA ARG A 137 4.91 -6.45 -4.39
C ARG A 137 4.17 -6.84 -3.12
N ASP A 138 4.74 -7.76 -2.35
CA ASP A 138 4.15 -8.23 -1.09
C ASP A 138 4.08 -7.10 -0.08
N TYR A 139 5.16 -6.33 0.08
CA TYR A 139 5.17 -5.17 0.97
C TYR A 139 4.15 -4.11 0.56
N ALA A 140 3.99 -3.83 -0.74
CA ALA A 140 2.93 -2.95 -1.22
C ALA A 140 1.54 -3.50 -0.89
N SER A 141 1.31 -4.79 -1.14
CA SER A 141 0.03 -5.46 -0.85
C SER A 141 -0.33 -5.43 0.64
N GLU A 142 0.63 -5.71 1.52
CA GLU A 142 0.44 -5.66 2.98
C GLU A 142 0.10 -4.24 3.44
N ASN A 143 0.81 -3.22 2.95
CA ASN A 143 0.47 -1.82 3.26
C ASN A 143 -0.96 -1.48 2.83
N LEU A 144 -1.38 -1.89 1.63
CA LEU A 144 -2.75 -1.64 1.15
C LEU A 144 -3.80 -2.37 2.00
N GLN A 145 -3.50 -3.58 2.46
CA GLN A 145 -4.38 -4.33 3.35
C GLN A 145 -4.52 -3.64 4.71
N ILE A 146 -3.39 -3.26 5.31
CA ILE A 146 -3.38 -2.55 6.60
C ILE A 146 -4.12 -1.22 6.51
N ALA A 147 -3.97 -0.48 5.41
CA ALA A 147 -4.67 0.78 5.21
C ALA A 147 -6.20 0.61 5.21
N ARG A 148 -6.71 -0.44 4.54
CA ARG A 148 -8.15 -0.74 4.53
C ARG A 148 -8.67 -1.09 5.92
N GLU A 149 -7.92 -1.87 6.68
CA GLU A 149 -8.30 -2.25 8.05
C GLU A 149 -8.27 -1.05 9.02
N LEU A 150 -7.33 -0.12 8.84
CA LEU A 150 -7.32 1.15 9.56
C LEU A 150 -8.54 2.01 9.23
N GLU A 151 -8.93 2.09 7.96
CA GLU A 151 -10.16 2.78 7.53
C GLU A 151 -11.43 2.10 8.06
N ALA A 152 -11.43 0.76 8.13
CA ALA A 152 -12.51 -0.03 8.69
C ALA A 152 -12.61 0.05 10.23
N GLY A 153 -11.63 0.67 10.90
CA GLY A 153 -11.61 0.82 12.35
C GLY A 153 -11.20 -0.44 13.11
N ASN A 154 -10.41 -1.34 12.49
CA ASN A 154 -9.95 -2.56 13.14
C ASN A 154 -9.07 -2.25 14.37
N GLU A 155 -9.58 -2.56 15.56
CA GLU A 155 -8.93 -2.24 16.85
C GLU A 155 -7.55 -2.89 16.99
N ASN A 156 -7.38 -4.12 16.49
CA ASN A 156 -6.11 -4.85 16.60
C ASN A 156 -5.01 -4.19 15.76
N VAL A 157 -5.38 -3.71 14.57
CA VAL A 157 -4.47 -2.98 13.68
C VAL A 157 -4.16 -1.58 14.23
N ILE A 158 -5.15 -0.90 14.82
CA ILE A 158 -4.96 0.40 15.47
C ILE A 158 -4.01 0.29 16.67
N ALA A 159 -4.15 -0.77 17.48
CA ALA A 159 -3.32 -1.01 18.65
C ALA A 159 -1.90 -1.51 18.33
N ALA A 160 -1.66 -1.97 17.10
CA ALA A 160 -0.37 -2.53 16.71
C ALA A 160 0.77 -1.50 16.84
N THR A 161 1.88 -1.95 17.43
CA THR A 161 3.09 -1.12 17.62
C THR A 161 4.01 -1.14 16.40
N THR A 162 3.93 -2.19 15.58
CA THR A 162 4.73 -2.36 14.35
C THR A 162 3.85 -2.78 13.18
N GLN A 163 4.31 -2.50 11.97
CA GLN A 163 3.65 -2.96 10.74
C GLN A 163 3.52 -4.49 10.69
N THR A 164 4.56 -5.21 11.15
CA THR A 164 4.54 -6.68 11.21
C THR A 164 3.51 -7.19 12.23
N ALA A 165 3.32 -6.51 13.36
CA ALA A 165 2.27 -6.87 14.31
C ALA A 165 0.87 -6.66 13.71
N ALA A 166 0.68 -5.56 12.97
CA ALA A 166 -0.56 -5.26 12.27
C ALA A 166 -0.91 -6.32 11.22
N ILE A 167 0.03 -6.67 10.32
CA ILE A 167 -0.26 -7.68 9.29
C ILE A 167 -0.55 -9.06 9.90
N ASN A 168 0.18 -9.42 10.97
CA ASN A 168 -0.03 -10.67 11.67
C ASN A 168 -1.38 -10.73 12.40
N SER A 169 -1.91 -9.61 12.90
CA SER A 169 -3.26 -9.62 13.50
C SER A 169 -4.32 -9.88 12.45
N ILE A 170 -4.21 -9.22 11.29
CA ILE A 170 -5.13 -9.39 10.15
C ILE A 170 -5.11 -10.85 9.67
N GLN A 171 -3.91 -11.44 9.48
CA GLN A 171 -3.79 -12.82 9.04
C GLN A 171 -4.41 -13.82 10.04
N ARG A 172 -4.24 -13.60 11.34
CA ARG A 172 -4.84 -14.46 12.38
C ARG A 172 -6.36 -14.35 12.41
N GLU A 173 -6.90 -13.15 12.25
CA GLU A 173 -8.35 -12.94 12.17
C GLU A 173 -8.93 -13.64 10.95
N PHE A 174 -8.27 -13.49 9.80
CA PHE A 174 -8.67 -14.18 8.58
C PHE A 174 -8.65 -15.71 8.74
N SER A 175 -7.56 -16.28 9.29
CA SER A 175 -7.50 -17.72 9.56
C SER A 175 -8.63 -18.20 10.47
N ARG A 176 -8.92 -17.47 11.56
CA ARG A 176 -10.02 -17.82 12.47
C ARG A 176 -11.38 -17.74 11.79
N SER A 177 -11.59 -16.76 10.91
CA SER A 177 -12.82 -16.64 10.15
C SER A 177 -13.01 -17.81 9.20
N VAL A 178 -11.94 -18.21 8.50
CA VAL A 178 -11.97 -19.37 7.58
C VAL A 178 -12.22 -20.67 8.34
N ASP A 179 -11.52 -20.89 9.45
CA ASP A 179 -11.72 -22.09 10.29
C ASP A 179 -13.17 -22.15 10.80
N PHE A 180 -13.73 -21.02 11.25
CA PHE A 180 -15.14 -20.95 11.68
C PHE A 180 -16.13 -21.21 10.55
N GLU A 181 -15.89 -20.67 9.35
CA GLU A 181 -16.74 -20.93 8.18
C GLU A 181 -16.70 -22.39 7.74
N LEU A 182 -15.52 -23.03 7.79
CA LEU A 182 -15.34 -24.46 7.51
C LEU A 182 -16.08 -25.32 8.53
N ASP A 183 -15.92 -25.05 9.83
CA ASP A 183 -16.64 -25.75 10.90
C ASP A 183 -18.18 -25.62 10.72
N ASN A 184 -18.64 -24.42 10.35
CA ASN A 184 -20.06 -24.20 10.08
C ASN A 184 -20.54 -24.98 8.85
N LEU A 185 -19.73 -25.07 7.78
CA LEU A 185 -20.05 -25.87 6.60
C LEU A 185 -20.13 -27.36 6.93
N ASP A 186 -19.16 -27.88 7.70
CA ASP A 186 -19.13 -29.27 8.14
C ASP A 186 -20.37 -29.58 9.00
N SER A 187 -20.76 -28.67 9.89
CA SER A 187 -21.97 -28.86 10.71
C SER A 187 -23.26 -28.92 9.87
N VAL A 188 -23.36 -28.15 8.78
CA VAL A 188 -24.50 -28.20 7.86
C VAL A 188 -24.52 -29.51 7.07
N LEU A 189 -23.35 -29.98 6.61
CA LEU A 189 -23.22 -31.25 5.90
C LEU A 189 -23.52 -32.45 6.80
N GLU A 190 -23.16 -32.38 8.09
CA GLU A 190 -23.51 -33.40 9.08
C GLU A 190 -25.02 -33.47 9.32
N LEU A 191 -25.71 -32.32 9.39
CA LEU A 191 -27.16 -32.27 9.53
C LEU A 191 -27.89 -32.90 8.32
N ASP A 192 -27.41 -32.68 7.09
CA ASP A 192 -27.99 -33.28 5.88
C ASP A 192 -27.74 -34.79 5.79
N ALA A 193 -26.61 -35.29 6.31
CA ALA A 193 -26.32 -36.72 6.33
C ALA A 193 -27.26 -37.50 7.27
N ASP A 194 -27.66 -36.89 8.38
CA ASP A 194 -28.61 -37.47 9.34
C ASP A 194 -30.06 -37.42 8.82
N VAL A 195 -30.44 -36.36 8.08
CA VAL A 195 -31.72 -36.31 7.35
C VAL A 195 -31.78 -37.41 6.29
N TYR A 196 -30.69 -37.65 5.56
CA TYR A 196 -30.66 -38.71 4.55
C TYR A 196 -30.67 -40.13 5.14
N LYS A 197 -30.14 -40.33 6.37
CA LYS A 197 -30.25 -41.62 7.07
C LYS A 197 -31.66 -41.90 7.60
N GLY A 198 -32.42 -40.86 7.94
CA GLY A 198 -33.80 -40.99 8.44
C GLY A 198 -34.79 -41.56 7.43
N ASP A 199 -34.52 -41.38 6.12
CA ASP A 199 -35.44 -41.79 5.05
C ASP A 199 -35.12 -43.15 4.41
N VAL A 200 -34.02 -43.82 4.78
CA VAL A 200 -33.62 -45.10 4.16
C VAL A 200 -34.13 -46.35 4.89
N ASP A 201 -34.72 -46.20 6.08
CA ASP A 201 -35.07 -47.34 6.94
C ASP A 201 -36.54 -47.81 6.87
N GLU A 202 -37.44 -47.18 6.08
CA GLU A 202 -38.86 -47.59 6.05
C GLU A 202 -39.41 -48.16 4.72
N GLU A 203 -38.62 -48.21 3.63
CA GLU A 203 -39.09 -48.82 2.36
C GLU A 203 -38.09 -49.78 1.70
N ARG A 204 -37.73 -50.87 2.40
CA ARG A 204 -37.34 -52.12 1.72
C ARG A 204 -38.35 -53.22 1.96
N ARG A 205 -39.51 -53.11 1.30
CA ARG A 205 -40.37 -54.28 1.08
C ARG A 205 -39.59 -55.30 0.23
N PRO A 206 -39.42 -56.55 0.67
CA PRO A 206 -38.82 -57.56 -0.19
C PRO A 206 -39.75 -57.78 -1.39
N LEU A 207 -39.22 -57.61 -2.60
CA LEU A 207 -39.88 -58.04 -3.83
C LEU A 207 -40.12 -59.55 -3.71
N ALA A 208 -41.38 -59.93 -3.48
CA ALA A 208 -41.80 -61.32 -3.50
C ALA A 208 -41.62 -61.87 -4.91
N THR A 209 -40.57 -62.66 -5.12
CA THR A 209 -40.39 -63.47 -6.33
C THR A 209 -41.48 -64.54 -6.36
N ARG A 210 -42.58 -64.29 -7.07
CA ARG A 210 -43.56 -65.33 -7.42
C ARG A 210 -42.92 -66.27 -8.44
N ALA A 211 -42.52 -67.44 -7.98
CA ALA A 211 -42.25 -68.58 -8.85
C ALA A 211 -43.56 -68.97 -9.56
N ALA A 212 -43.61 -68.79 -10.87
CA ALA A 212 -44.67 -69.35 -11.71
C ALA A 212 -44.31 -70.80 -12.02
N SER A 213 -44.84 -71.73 -11.23
CA SER A 213 -45.02 -73.12 -11.65
C SER A 213 -46.23 -73.14 -12.57
N GLN A 214 -46.00 -73.34 -13.88
CA GLN A 214 -47.05 -73.80 -14.79
C GLN A 214 -46.78 -75.27 -15.09
N ASP A 215 -47.59 -76.10 -14.45
CA ASP A 215 -47.91 -77.44 -14.91
C ASP A 215 -48.51 -77.34 -16.31
N ILE A 216 -47.91 -78.04 -17.27
CA ILE A 216 -48.56 -78.38 -18.53
C ILE A 216 -48.45 -79.90 -18.68
N HIS A 217 -49.54 -80.58 -18.32
CA HIS A 217 -49.75 -81.99 -18.65
C HIS A 217 -51.20 -82.16 -19.09
N THR A 218 -51.44 -82.32 -20.40
CA THR A 218 -52.45 -83.26 -20.93
C THR A 218 -52.34 -83.35 -22.46
N GLY A 219 -52.31 -84.58 -23.00
CA GLY A 219 -52.60 -84.88 -24.40
C GLY A 219 -51.57 -85.75 -25.10
#